data_AF-A0A2T2T3F0-F1
#
_entry.id   AF-A0A2T2T3F0-F1
#
_cell.length_a   1.000
_cell.length_b   1.000
_cell.length_c   1.000
_cell.angle_alpha   90.00
_cell.angle_beta   90.00
_cell.angle_gamma   90.00
#
_symmetry.space_group_name_H-M   'P 1'
#
loop_
_entity.id
_entity.type
_entity.pdbx_description
1 polymer ?
#
loop_
_entity_poly.entity_id
_entity_poly.type
_entity_poly.pdbx_seq_one_letter_code
_entity_poly.pdbx_strand_id
1 'polypeptide(L)'
;MFGKGLYDYYTAILEEEYPAVKTFTWMIPDGNRKRGLGLLKRTAEEGYYVQTEALYYLTQVYYLYEDDYPASRRYVQRLRERHPDNPYFHNFEGRVYARWNRWDQAEEVFDEVVARCENGRPGYVAHMEEIARYYLGRAHLYDEEYDEALEDFGRLERLTDRDLDNNRLRIRSFLYQGMVLDAMGRRELAKRKYRHVLEMEDPVGAHDRAERYLDEPYSR
;
A
#
# COMPACT_ATOMS: atom_id res chain seq x y z
N MET A 1 -7.64 21.91 17.51
CA MET A 1 -6.26 21.35 17.51
C MET A 1 -5.98 20.59 16.22
N PHE A 2 -6.80 19.60 15.87
CA PHE A 2 -6.67 18.79 14.65
C PHE A 2 -6.30 19.55 13.35
N GLY A 3 -7.14 20.48 12.88
CA GLY A 3 -6.90 21.18 11.61
C GLY A 3 -5.60 21.99 11.60
N LYS A 4 -5.25 22.63 12.73
CA LYS A 4 -3.96 23.31 12.87
C LYS A 4 -2.79 22.32 12.88
N GLY A 5 -2.99 21.13 13.46
CA GLY A 5 -2.01 20.05 13.44
C GLY A 5 -1.70 19.56 12.02
N LEU A 6 -2.74 19.33 11.21
CA LEU A 6 -2.60 18.97 9.80
C LEU A 6 -1.88 20.07 9.02
N TYR A 7 -2.33 21.31 9.14
CA TYR A 7 -1.72 22.45 8.48
C TYR A 7 -0.22 22.57 8.83
N ASP A 8 0.09 22.55 10.13
CA ASP A 8 1.47 22.69 10.59
C ASP A 8 2.37 21.57 10.11
N TYR A 9 1.87 20.34 10.04
CA TYR A 9 2.65 19.20 9.56
C TYR A 9 2.86 19.27 8.06
N TYR A 10 1.77 19.33 7.27
CA TYR A 10 1.84 19.22 5.82
C TYR A 10 2.55 20.41 5.18
N THR A 11 2.36 21.63 5.68
CA THR A 11 3.11 22.78 5.17
C THR A 11 4.59 22.69 5.50
N ALA A 12 4.98 22.07 6.62
CA ALA A 12 6.39 21.94 6.99
C ALA A 12 7.17 20.95 6.10
N ILE A 13 6.50 19.95 5.54
CA ILE A 13 7.12 18.94 4.66
C ILE A 13 6.88 19.24 3.17
N LEU A 14 6.10 20.27 2.84
CA LEU A 14 5.60 20.50 1.48
C LEU A 14 6.72 20.68 0.45
N GLU A 15 7.73 21.49 0.76
CA GLU A 15 8.85 21.73 -0.16
C GLU A 15 9.83 20.55 -0.22
N GLU A 16 9.96 19.80 0.88
CA GLU A 16 10.81 18.61 0.98
C GLU A 16 10.25 17.49 0.08
N GLU A 17 8.95 17.23 0.19
CA GLU A 17 8.27 16.15 -0.53
C GLU A 17 7.86 16.53 -1.96
N TYR A 18 7.59 17.81 -2.22
CA TYR A 18 7.14 18.29 -3.52
C TYR A 18 7.96 19.51 -3.99
N PRO A 19 9.25 19.35 -4.33
CA PRO A 19 10.10 20.49 -4.72
C PRO A 19 9.54 21.35 -5.87
N ALA A 20 8.75 20.74 -6.76
CA ALA A 20 8.09 21.43 -7.87
C ALA A 20 7.10 22.53 -7.44
N VAL A 21 6.56 22.48 -6.21
CA VAL A 21 5.59 23.49 -5.74
C VAL A 21 6.25 24.73 -5.16
N LYS A 22 7.58 24.73 -4.97
CA LYS A 22 8.34 25.82 -4.32
C LYS A 22 8.06 27.21 -4.90
N THR A 23 7.83 27.30 -6.21
CA THR A 23 7.53 28.57 -6.90
C THR A 23 6.19 29.19 -6.47
N PHE A 24 5.25 28.37 -6.01
CA PHE A 24 3.89 28.78 -5.66
C PHE A 24 3.65 28.83 -4.13
N THR A 25 4.60 28.36 -3.30
CA THR A 25 4.42 28.26 -1.84
C THR A 25 4.92 29.46 -1.06
N TRP A 26 5.57 30.45 -1.70
CA TRP A 26 6.23 31.58 -1.02
C TRP A 26 5.34 32.48 -0.15
N MET A 27 4.01 32.47 -0.38
CA MET A 27 3.03 33.22 0.42
C MET A 27 2.34 32.37 1.50
N ILE A 28 2.60 31.06 1.55
CA ILE A 28 1.98 30.17 2.52
C ILE A 28 2.73 30.30 3.85
N PRO A 29 2.07 30.62 4.97
CA PRO A 29 2.74 30.68 6.26
C PRO A 29 3.39 29.36 6.64
N ASP A 30 4.60 29.42 7.21
CA ASP A 30 5.37 28.22 7.54
C ASP A 30 4.63 27.29 8.51
N GLY A 31 4.72 26.00 8.20
CA GLY A 31 4.33 24.93 9.10
C GLY A 31 5.36 24.72 10.21
N ASN A 32 5.06 23.79 11.12
CA ASN A 32 6.04 23.27 12.05
C ASN A 32 5.76 21.80 12.32
N ARG A 33 6.62 20.93 11.76
CA ARG A 33 6.49 19.46 11.83
C ARG A 33 6.26 18.95 13.26
N LYS A 34 7.07 19.40 14.23
CA LYS A 34 6.98 19.00 15.64
C LYS A 34 5.67 19.45 16.30
N ARG A 35 5.26 20.69 16.08
CA ARG A 35 3.99 21.23 16.60
C ARG A 35 2.80 20.52 15.96
N GLY A 36 2.84 20.29 14.66
CA GLY A 36 1.83 19.56 13.90
C GLY A 36 1.60 18.17 14.47
N LEU A 37 2.66 17.37 14.59
CA LEU A 37 2.61 16.04 15.22
C LEU A 37 2.11 16.09 16.66
N GLY A 38 2.56 17.07 17.46
CA GLY A 38 2.10 17.23 18.84
C GLY A 38 0.59 17.48 18.95
N LEU A 39 0.05 18.34 18.07
CA LEU A 39 -1.39 18.63 18.02
C LEU A 39 -2.22 17.44 17.55
N LEU A 40 -1.72 16.70 16.55
CA LEU A 40 -2.37 15.48 16.07
C LEU A 40 -2.39 14.39 17.15
N LYS A 41 -1.27 14.18 17.85
CA LYS A 41 -1.17 13.22 18.96
C LYS A 41 -2.15 13.54 20.08
N ARG A 42 -2.19 14.79 20.55
CA ARG A 42 -3.18 15.22 21.54
C ARG A 42 -4.60 15.01 21.06
N THR A 43 -4.90 15.29 19.80
CA THR A 43 -6.23 15.04 19.23
C THR A 43 -6.57 13.54 19.21
N ALA A 44 -5.60 12.68 18.89
CA ALA A 44 -5.78 11.24 18.90
C ALA A 44 -5.94 10.66 20.33
N GLU A 45 -5.46 11.36 21.36
CA GLU A 45 -5.58 10.95 22.76
C GLU A 45 -6.84 11.51 23.41
N GLU A 46 -7.13 12.79 23.22
CA GLU A 46 -8.12 13.56 24.00
C GLU A 46 -9.31 14.05 23.15
N GLY A 47 -9.24 13.94 21.82
CA GLY A 47 -10.27 14.44 20.93
C GLY A 47 -11.58 13.69 21.07
N TYR A 48 -12.70 14.41 21.12
CA TYR A 48 -14.03 13.79 21.21
C TYR A 48 -14.61 13.44 19.82
N TYR A 49 -14.63 14.40 18.89
CA TYR A 49 -15.25 14.24 17.58
C TYR A 49 -14.30 13.78 16.48
N VAL A 50 -13.02 14.15 16.57
CA VAL A 50 -12.04 13.99 15.47
C VAL A 50 -10.89 13.04 15.84
N GLN A 51 -11.15 12.11 16.76
CA GLN A 51 -10.15 11.18 17.26
C GLN A 51 -9.74 10.15 16.21
N THR A 52 -10.73 9.59 15.49
CA THR A 52 -10.50 8.60 14.42
C THR A 52 -9.67 9.22 13.30
N GLU A 53 -10.00 10.45 12.93
CA GLU A 53 -9.32 11.21 11.89
C GLU A 53 -7.87 11.49 12.33
N ALA A 54 -7.64 11.92 13.57
CA ALA A 54 -6.29 12.11 14.08
C ALA A 54 -5.47 10.80 14.08
N LEU A 55 -6.06 9.67 14.45
CA LEU A 55 -5.41 8.36 14.35
C LEU A 55 -5.08 7.98 12.91
N TYR A 56 -6.02 8.19 11.99
CA TYR A 56 -5.84 7.95 10.56
C TYR A 56 -4.69 8.77 9.99
N TYR A 57 -4.68 10.09 10.24
CA TYR A 57 -3.61 10.96 9.76
C TYR A 57 -2.27 10.64 10.40
N LEU A 58 -2.22 10.33 11.70
CA LEU A 58 -0.96 9.88 12.33
C LEU A 58 -0.44 8.59 11.69
N THR A 59 -1.32 7.63 11.41
CA THR A 59 -0.96 6.39 10.70
C THR A 59 -0.34 6.73 9.33
N GLN A 60 -1.00 7.55 8.52
CA GLN A 60 -0.49 7.94 7.20
C GLN A 60 0.81 8.72 7.27
N VAL A 61 0.92 9.66 8.21
CA VAL A 61 2.12 10.48 8.38
C VAL A 61 3.32 9.59 8.68
N TYR A 62 3.17 8.66 9.62
CA TYR A 62 4.23 7.75 9.98
C TYR A 62 4.54 6.70 8.90
N TYR A 63 3.53 6.30 8.13
CA TYR A 63 3.67 5.34 7.03
C TYR A 63 4.32 5.94 5.76
N LEU A 64 4.03 7.21 5.42
CA LEU A 64 4.44 7.82 4.14
C LEU A 64 5.66 8.73 4.24
N TYR A 65 5.81 9.48 5.33
CA TYR A 65 6.74 10.63 5.37
C TYR A 65 7.79 10.54 6.47
N GLU A 66 7.54 9.79 7.55
CA GLU A 66 8.48 9.66 8.67
C GLU A 66 9.22 8.32 8.68
N ASP A 67 8.79 7.34 7.87
CA ASP A 67 9.27 5.96 7.86
C ASP A 67 9.32 5.28 9.25
N ASP A 68 8.50 5.74 10.21
CA ASP A 68 8.35 5.14 11.54
C ASP A 68 7.18 4.15 11.53
N TYR A 69 7.44 2.98 10.95
CA TYR A 69 6.47 1.89 10.87
C TYR A 69 5.99 1.37 12.24
N PRO A 70 6.82 1.28 13.32
CA PRO A 70 6.32 1.01 14.66
C PRO A 70 5.24 1.99 15.13
N ALA A 71 5.45 3.30 14.94
CA ALA A 71 4.46 4.30 15.31
C ALA A 71 3.21 4.17 14.44
N SER A 72 3.36 4.00 13.13
CA SER A 72 2.24 3.74 12.22
C SER A 72 1.40 2.54 12.66
N ARG A 73 2.05 1.41 12.99
CA ARG A 73 1.41 0.19 13.49
C ARG A 73 0.61 0.47 14.76
N ARG A 74 1.16 1.21 15.71
CA ARG A 74 0.45 1.57 16.94
C ARG A 74 -0.86 2.33 16.65
N TYR A 75 -0.84 3.25 15.69
CA TYR A 75 -2.04 4.04 15.37
C TYR A 75 -3.06 3.26 14.55
N VAL A 76 -2.63 2.43 13.59
CA VAL A 76 -3.56 1.59 12.82
C VAL A 76 -4.23 0.53 13.69
N GLN A 77 -3.53 -0.04 14.68
CA GLN A 77 -4.14 -0.97 15.63
C GLN A 77 -5.24 -0.31 16.46
N ARG A 78 -5.05 0.94 16.91
CA ARG A 78 -6.10 1.70 17.57
C ARG A 78 -7.30 1.99 16.65
N LEU A 79 -7.07 2.18 15.35
CA LEU A 79 -8.15 2.28 14.36
C LEU A 79 -8.91 0.97 14.22
N ARG A 80 -8.21 -0.17 14.21
CA ARG A 80 -8.79 -1.52 14.14
C ARG A 80 -9.58 -1.86 15.39
N GLU A 81 -9.08 -1.52 16.58
CA GLU A 81 -9.80 -1.71 17.84
C GLU A 81 -11.10 -0.90 17.87
N ARG A 82 -11.07 0.35 17.41
CA ARG A 82 -12.25 1.23 17.38
C ARG A 82 -13.23 0.87 16.27
N HIS A 83 -12.74 0.33 15.16
CA HIS A 83 -13.51 0.03 13.95
C HIS A 83 -13.16 -1.37 13.41
N PRO A 84 -13.48 -2.46 14.15
CA PRO A 84 -13.00 -3.82 13.85
C PRO A 84 -13.51 -4.38 12.52
N ASP A 85 -14.67 -3.91 12.06
CA ASP A 85 -15.28 -4.31 10.80
C ASP A 85 -14.96 -3.36 9.64
N ASN A 86 -14.08 -2.37 9.84
CA ASN A 86 -13.66 -1.48 8.76
C ASN A 86 -12.56 -2.16 7.91
N PRO A 87 -12.85 -2.52 6.64
CA PRO A 87 -11.93 -3.26 5.77
C PRO A 87 -10.77 -2.39 5.26
N TYR A 88 -10.95 -1.07 5.22
CA TYR A 88 -9.90 -0.15 4.81
C TYR A 88 -8.79 -0.11 5.86
N PHE A 89 -9.15 0.04 7.15
CA PHE A 89 -8.15 -0.02 8.23
C PHE A 89 -7.50 -1.40 8.31
N HIS A 90 -8.25 -2.47 7.98
CA HIS A 90 -7.72 -3.82 7.92
C HIS A 90 -6.60 -3.94 6.89
N ASN A 91 -6.87 -3.54 5.65
CA ASN A 91 -5.86 -3.50 4.60
C ASN A 91 -4.71 -2.54 4.94
N PHE A 92 -4.99 -1.42 5.60
CA PHE A 92 -3.93 -0.47 5.98
C PHE A 92 -2.96 -1.10 6.99
N GLU A 93 -3.44 -1.90 7.95
CA GLU A 93 -2.56 -2.63 8.87
C GLU A 93 -1.60 -3.57 8.12
N GLY A 94 -2.12 -4.39 7.20
CA GLY A 94 -1.29 -5.28 6.38
C GLY A 94 -0.26 -4.52 5.55
N ARG A 95 -0.66 -3.36 4.98
CA ARG A 95 0.25 -2.49 4.22
C ARG A 95 1.37 -1.91 5.09
N VAL A 96 1.09 -1.57 6.35
CA VAL A 96 2.11 -1.09 7.29
C VAL A 96 3.14 -2.20 7.55
N TYR A 97 2.71 -3.43 7.79
CA TYR A 97 3.63 -4.56 7.96
C TYR A 97 4.45 -4.85 6.70
N ALA A 98 3.80 -4.90 5.53
CA ALA A 98 4.47 -5.12 4.25
C ALA A 98 5.54 -4.05 3.96
N ARG A 99 5.23 -2.77 4.23
CA ARG A 99 6.20 -1.67 4.06
C ARG A 99 7.36 -1.75 5.05
N TRP A 100 7.12 -2.32 6.22
CA TRP A 100 8.13 -2.61 7.25
C TRP A 100 8.91 -3.92 7.00
N ASN A 101 8.73 -4.56 5.83
CA ASN A 101 9.33 -5.88 5.52
C ASN A 101 8.99 -6.98 6.55
N ARG A 102 7.81 -6.87 7.16
CA ARG A 102 7.24 -7.83 8.10
C ARG A 102 6.21 -8.68 7.36
N TRP A 103 6.70 -9.58 6.51
CA TRP A 103 5.86 -10.32 5.56
C TRP A 103 4.95 -11.33 6.25
N ASP A 104 5.43 -12.08 7.25
CA ASP A 104 4.60 -12.99 8.05
C ASP A 104 3.37 -12.28 8.65
N GLN A 105 3.57 -11.11 9.28
CA GLN A 105 2.45 -10.36 9.85
C GLN A 105 1.56 -9.71 8.78
N ALA A 106 2.12 -9.38 7.61
CA ALA A 106 1.32 -8.86 6.51
C ALA A 106 0.41 -9.95 5.95
N GLU A 107 0.94 -11.16 5.75
CA GLU A 107 0.21 -12.33 5.29
C GLU A 107 -0.96 -12.67 6.21
N GLU A 108 -0.71 -12.82 7.52
CA GLU A 108 -1.76 -13.08 8.53
C GLU A 108 -2.94 -12.09 8.41
N VAL A 109 -2.63 -10.80 8.23
CA VAL A 109 -3.65 -9.75 8.10
C VAL A 109 -4.39 -9.86 6.77
N PHE A 110 -3.69 -10.08 5.66
CA PHE A 110 -4.31 -10.14 4.35
C PHE A 110 -5.13 -11.42 4.13
N ASP A 111 -4.73 -12.54 4.72
CA ASP A 111 -5.54 -13.76 4.79
C ASP A 111 -6.86 -13.51 5.50
N GLU A 112 -6.83 -12.78 6.64
CA GLU A 112 -8.06 -12.43 7.33
C GLU A 112 -8.96 -11.52 6.48
N VAL A 113 -8.37 -10.59 5.70
CA VAL A 113 -9.12 -9.76 4.75
C VAL A 113 -9.79 -10.62 3.68
N VAL A 114 -9.04 -11.52 3.03
CA VAL A 114 -9.55 -12.43 2.00
C VAL A 114 -10.68 -13.30 2.55
N ALA A 115 -10.47 -13.93 3.71
CA ALA A 115 -11.48 -14.76 4.36
C ALA A 115 -12.77 -13.97 4.65
N ARG A 116 -12.67 -12.71 5.09
CA ARG A 116 -13.85 -11.86 5.33
C ARG A 116 -14.54 -11.46 4.03
N CYS A 117 -13.81 -11.23 2.93
CA CYS A 117 -14.36 -10.99 1.60
C CYS A 117 -15.13 -12.22 1.09
N GLU A 118 -14.53 -13.41 1.16
CA GLU A 118 -15.14 -14.66 0.70
C GLU A 118 -16.38 -15.04 1.49
N ASN A 119 -16.40 -14.72 2.79
CA ASN A 119 -17.58 -14.90 3.65
C ASN A 119 -18.64 -13.80 3.47
N GLY A 120 -18.46 -12.86 2.55
CA GLY A 120 -19.43 -11.80 2.25
C GLY A 120 -19.67 -10.83 3.41
N ARG A 121 -18.66 -10.58 4.26
CA ARG A 121 -18.83 -9.62 5.36
C ARG A 121 -19.10 -8.20 4.80
N PRO A 122 -20.01 -7.42 5.41
CA PRO A 122 -20.30 -6.06 4.95
C PRO A 122 -19.04 -5.18 4.85
N GLY A 123 -18.88 -4.49 3.72
CA GLY A 123 -17.73 -3.64 3.41
C GLY A 123 -16.51 -4.37 2.83
N TYR A 124 -16.35 -5.67 3.08
CA TYR A 124 -15.28 -6.51 2.53
C TYR A 124 -15.59 -6.89 1.08
N VAL A 125 -15.53 -5.89 0.20
CA VAL A 125 -15.87 -6.01 -1.23
C VAL A 125 -14.66 -6.41 -2.08
N ALA A 126 -14.89 -6.69 -3.38
CA ALA A 126 -13.85 -7.10 -4.34
C ALA A 126 -12.59 -6.22 -4.30
N HIS A 127 -12.75 -4.89 -4.20
CA HIS A 127 -11.60 -3.98 -4.11
C HIS A 127 -10.69 -4.25 -2.90
N MET A 128 -11.26 -4.69 -1.77
CA MET A 128 -10.49 -5.03 -0.56
C MET A 128 -9.73 -6.34 -0.75
N GLU A 129 -10.33 -7.29 -1.48
CA GLU A 129 -9.71 -8.56 -1.85
C GLU A 129 -8.58 -8.35 -2.88
N GLU A 130 -8.75 -7.47 -3.86
CA GLU A 130 -7.70 -7.11 -4.83
C GLU A 130 -6.43 -6.63 -4.14
N ILE A 131 -6.57 -5.75 -3.14
CA ILE A 131 -5.43 -5.25 -2.36
C ILE A 131 -4.78 -6.41 -1.59
N ALA A 132 -5.56 -7.23 -0.90
CA ALA A 132 -5.03 -8.33 -0.11
C ALA A 132 -4.28 -9.36 -0.96
N ARG A 133 -4.89 -9.82 -2.07
CA ARG A 133 -4.29 -10.76 -3.03
C ARG A 133 -3.00 -10.21 -3.64
N TYR A 134 -2.92 -8.89 -3.90
CA TYR A 134 -1.67 -8.28 -4.37
C TYR A 134 -0.52 -8.43 -3.36
N TYR A 135 -0.79 -8.25 -2.06
CA TYR A 135 0.24 -8.35 -1.04
C TYR A 135 0.55 -9.80 -0.66
N LEU A 136 -0.44 -10.70 -0.63
CA LEU A 136 -0.23 -12.14 -0.42
C LEU A 136 0.65 -12.73 -1.52
N GLY A 137 0.36 -12.45 -2.79
CA GLY A 137 1.21 -12.93 -3.89
C GLY A 137 2.66 -12.41 -3.83
N ARG A 138 2.87 -11.26 -3.18
CA ARG A 138 4.23 -10.76 -2.90
C ARG A 138 4.87 -11.44 -1.70
N ALA A 139 4.12 -11.70 -0.62
CA ALA A 139 4.59 -12.46 0.52
C ALA A 139 5.04 -13.85 0.07
N HIS A 140 4.18 -14.60 -0.61
CA HIS A 140 4.50 -15.91 -1.18
C HIS A 140 5.70 -15.89 -2.15
N LEU A 141 5.86 -14.84 -2.97
CA LEU A 141 7.10 -14.69 -3.76
C LEU A 141 8.35 -14.55 -2.87
N TYR A 142 8.26 -13.81 -1.77
CA TYR A 142 9.35 -13.68 -0.80
C TYR A 142 9.52 -14.91 0.09
N ASP A 143 8.56 -15.81 0.17
CA ASP A 143 8.74 -17.08 0.88
C ASP A 143 9.05 -18.24 -0.07
N GLU A 144 9.22 -17.94 -1.37
CA GLU A 144 9.51 -18.90 -2.45
C GLU A 144 8.37 -19.89 -2.73
N GLU A 145 7.17 -19.54 -2.27
CA GLU A 145 5.89 -20.20 -2.49
C GLU A 145 5.32 -19.76 -3.84
N TYR A 146 6.02 -20.14 -4.91
CA TYR A 146 5.77 -19.59 -6.25
C TYR A 146 4.40 -19.97 -6.83
N ASP A 147 3.87 -21.15 -6.51
CA ASP A 147 2.58 -21.59 -7.04
C ASP A 147 1.44 -20.80 -6.37
N GLU A 148 1.52 -20.59 -5.05
CA GLU A 148 0.62 -19.76 -4.24
C GLU A 148 0.66 -18.30 -4.72
N ALA A 149 1.87 -17.76 -4.96
CA ALA A 149 2.03 -16.42 -5.52
C ALA A 149 1.30 -16.24 -6.85
N LEU A 150 1.41 -17.21 -7.77
CA LEU A 150 0.70 -17.17 -9.05
C LEU A 150 -0.82 -17.34 -8.88
N GLU A 151 -1.29 -18.12 -7.91
CA GLU A 151 -2.71 -18.25 -7.60
C GLU A 151 -3.30 -16.92 -7.15
N ASP A 152 -2.65 -16.22 -6.23
CA ASP A 152 -3.08 -14.92 -5.74
C ASP A 152 -3.12 -13.86 -6.83
N PHE A 153 -2.05 -13.75 -7.62
CA PHE A 153 -2.02 -12.82 -8.73
C PHE A 153 -3.07 -13.16 -9.81
N GLY A 154 -3.34 -14.45 -10.04
CA GLY A 154 -4.40 -14.90 -10.93
C GLY A 154 -5.80 -14.66 -10.38
N ARG A 155 -5.98 -14.67 -9.05
CA ARG A 155 -7.23 -14.25 -8.40
C ARG A 155 -7.44 -12.75 -8.55
N LEU A 156 -6.41 -11.94 -8.31
CA LEU A 156 -6.44 -10.50 -8.53
C LEU A 156 -6.82 -10.18 -9.98
N GLU A 157 -6.19 -10.84 -10.95
CA GLU A 157 -6.49 -10.63 -12.38
C GLU A 157 -7.99 -10.78 -12.66
N ARG A 158 -8.60 -11.90 -12.21
CA ARG A 158 -10.04 -12.17 -12.36
C ARG A 158 -10.94 -11.13 -11.69
N LEU A 159 -10.55 -10.61 -10.52
CA LEU A 159 -11.30 -9.55 -9.83
C LEU A 159 -11.29 -8.25 -10.64
N THR A 160 -10.21 -7.99 -11.37
CA THR A 160 -9.97 -6.75 -12.13
C THR A 160 -10.37 -6.83 -13.61
N ASP A 161 -10.99 -7.92 -14.07
CA ASP A 161 -11.35 -8.14 -15.48
C ASP A 161 -12.38 -7.14 -16.05
N ARG A 162 -13.05 -6.37 -15.19
CA ARG A 162 -14.02 -5.34 -15.60
C ARG A 162 -13.40 -3.95 -15.78
N ASP A 163 -12.23 -3.69 -15.21
CA ASP A 163 -11.53 -2.41 -15.25
C ASP A 163 -10.14 -2.59 -15.87
N LEU A 164 -10.14 -2.95 -17.16
CA LEU A 164 -8.96 -3.40 -17.91
C LEU A 164 -7.89 -2.31 -18.05
N ASP A 165 -8.31 -1.06 -18.25
CA ASP A 165 -7.41 -0.01 -18.75
C ASP A 165 -6.73 0.82 -17.65
N ASN A 166 -7.09 0.65 -16.36
CA ASN A 166 -6.63 1.58 -15.31
C ASN A 166 -6.39 1.00 -13.92
N ASN A 167 -6.40 -0.33 -13.75
CA ASN A 167 -6.13 -0.92 -12.44
C ASN A 167 -4.61 -1.01 -12.15
N ARG A 168 -4.12 -0.04 -11.36
CA ARG A 168 -2.71 0.05 -10.89
C ARG A 168 -2.19 -1.24 -10.24
N LEU A 169 -3.05 -1.99 -9.53
CA LEU A 169 -2.65 -3.25 -8.90
C LEU A 169 -2.52 -4.37 -9.91
N ARG A 170 -3.37 -4.40 -10.95
CA ARG A 170 -3.28 -5.36 -12.05
C ARG A 170 -1.96 -5.23 -12.82
N ILE A 171 -1.56 -4.00 -13.18
CA ILE A 171 -0.27 -3.75 -13.87
C ILE A 171 0.89 -4.28 -13.02
N ARG A 172 0.89 -3.96 -11.72
CA ARG A 172 1.92 -4.46 -10.79
C ARG A 172 1.86 -5.98 -10.66
N SER A 173 0.67 -6.58 -10.61
CA SER A 173 0.46 -8.03 -10.55
C SER A 173 1.15 -8.73 -11.73
N PHE A 174 0.98 -8.24 -12.96
CA PHE A 174 1.66 -8.84 -14.12
C PHE A 174 3.19 -8.75 -14.04
N LEU A 175 3.72 -7.64 -13.53
CA LEU A 175 5.16 -7.51 -13.29
C LEU A 175 5.64 -8.58 -12.29
N TYR A 176 4.92 -8.76 -11.17
CA TYR A 176 5.28 -9.77 -10.16
C TYR A 176 5.09 -11.20 -10.65
N GLN A 177 4.05 -11.50 -11.44
CA GLN A 177 3.92 -12.80 -12.11
C GLN A 177 5.12 -13.10 -12.99
N GLY A 178 5.65 -12.11 -13.71
CA GLY A 178 6.89 -12.26 -14.46
C GLY A 178 8.08 -12.62 -13.57
N MET A 179 8.22 -11.94 -12.43
CA MET A 179 9.29 -12.22 -11.45
C MET A 179 9.19 -13.62 -10.86
N VAL A 180 7.99 -14.05 -10.47
CA VAL A 180 7.74 -15.41 -9.99
C VAL A 180 8.15 -16.43 -11.05
N LEU A 181 7.75 -16.21 -12.31
CA LEU A 181 8.09 -17.12 -13.41
C LEU A 181 9.60 -17.17 -13.70
N ASP A 182 10.31 -16.05 -13.60
CA ASP A 182 11.79 -16.04 -13.69
C ASP A 182 12.42 -16.83 -12.54
N ALA A 183 11.95 -16.65 -11.31
CA ALA A 183 12.43 -17.38 -10.13
C ALA A 183 12.19 -18.90 -10.25
N MET A 184 11.11 -19.31 -10.91
CA MET A 184 10.83 -20.71 -11.27
C MET A 184 11.66 -21.23 -12.46
N GLY A 185 12.55 -20.43 -13.06
CA GLY A 185 13.30 -20.77 -14.27
C GLY A 185 12.46 -20.80 -15.55
N ARG A 186 11.20 -20.33 -15.51
CA ARG A 186 10.25 -20.31 -16.64
C ARG A 186 10.42 -19.02 -17.47
N ARG A 187 11.65 -18.77 -17.93
CA ARG A 187 12.08 -17.51 -18.57
C ARG A 187 11.19 -17.04 -19.72
N GLU A 188 10.80 -17.95 -20.61
CA GLU A 188 9.96 -17.59 -21.76
C GLU A 188 8.53 -17.19 -21.36
N LEU A 189 8.01 -17.70 -20.24
CA LEU A 189 6.74 -17.25 -19.67
C LEU A 189 6.89 -15.87 -19.02
N ALA A 190 7.97 -15.67 -18.26
CA ALA A 190 8.28 -14.40 -17.60
C ALA A 190 8.41 -13.25 -18.61
N LYS A 191 9.18 -13.45 -19.69
CA LYS A 191 9.30 -12.46 -20.77
C LYS A 191 7.96 -12.08 -21.39
N ARG A 192 7.01 -13.01 -21.52
CA ARG A 192 5.66 -12.68 -22.01
C ARG A 192 4.92 -11.78 -21.04
N LYS A 193 5.03 -12.02 -19.72
CA LYS A 193 4.42 -11.15 -18.71
C LYS A 193 5.04 -9.75 -18.70
N TYR A 194 6.37 -9.63 -18.80
CA TYR A 194 7.01 -8.31 -18.87
C TYR A 194 6.65 -7.55 -20.15
N ARG A 195 6.62 -8.20 -21.32
CA ARG A 195 6.15 -7.54 -22.56
C ARG A 195 4.71 -7.07 -22.43
N HIS A 196 3.85 -7.87 -21.80
CA HIS A 196 2.48 -7.47 -21.56
C HIS A 196 2.39 -6.21 -20.67
N VAL A 197 3.22 -6.09 -19.63
CA VAL A 197 3.32 -4.85 -18.82
C VAL A 197 3.70 -3.64 -19.69
N LEU A 198 4.60 -3.81 -20.67
CA LEU A 198 5.00 -2.73 -21.58
C LEU A 198 3.92 -2.33 -22.60
N GLU A 199 2.92 -3.19 -22.83
CA GLU A 199 1.75 -2.88 -23.67
C GLU A 199 0.69 -2.06 -22.92
N MET A 200 0.77 -2.02 -21.58
CA MET A 200 -0.17 -1.29 -20.72
C MET A 200 0.30 0.15 -20.47
N GLU A 201 -0.62 1.04 -20.07
CA GLU A 201 -0.26 2.35 -19.51
C GLU A 201 0.63 2.18 -18.27
N ASP A 202 1.50 3.16 -18.00
CA ASP A 202 2.38 3.12 -16.84
C ASP A 202 2.16 4.23 -15.79
N PRO A 203 0.97 4.29 -15.14
CA PRO A 203 0.74 5.22 -14.04
C PRO A 203 1.47 4.82 -12.74
N VAL A 204 2.24 3.73 -12.74
CA VAL A 204 2.85 3.13 -11.55
C VAL A 204 4.37 2.94 -11.62
N GLY A 205 5.02 3.29 -12.74
CA GLY A 205 6.45 3.12 -12.96
C GLY A 205 6.89 1.65 -13.09
N ALA A 206 6.06 0.80 -13.67
CA ALA A 206 6.33 -0.63 -13.88
C ALA A 206 7.18 -0.90 -15.13
N HIS A 207 7.20 0.00 -16.13
CA HIS A 207 7.95 -0.21 -17.37
C HIS A 207 9.45 -0.33 -17.11
N ASP A 208 10.04 0.55 -16.31
CA ASP A 208 11.48 0.51 -15.97
C ASP A 208 11.93 -0.86 -15.43
N ARG A 209 11.08 -1.49 -14.61
CA ARG A 209 11.37 -2.82 -14.05
C ARG A 209 11.11 -3.92 -15.06
N ALA A 210 10.05 -3.82 -15.87
CA ALA A 210 9.75 -4.80 -16.90
C ALA A 210 10.84 -4.83 -17.98
N GLU A 211 11.34 -3.67 -18.43
CA GLU A 211 12.47 -3.56 -19.36
C GLU A 211 13.73 -4.18 -18.77
N ARG A 212 14.10 -3.80 -17.55
CA ARG A 212 15.24 -4.41 -16.84
C ARG A 212 15.12 -5.93 -16.79
N TYR A 213 13.93 -6.43 -16.45
CA TYR A 213 13.73 -7.87 -16.32
C TYR A 213 13.62 -8.61 -17.66
N LEU A 214 13.39 -7.92 -18.77
CA LEU A 214 13.50 -8.52 -20.12
C LEU A 214 14.96 -8.79 -20.50
N ASP A 215 15.87 -7.91 -20.08
CA ASP A 215 17.30 -8.04 -20.31
C ASP A 215 17.91 -9.05 -19.33
N GLU A 216 17.71 -8.83 -18.03
CA GLU A 216 18.27 -9.64 -16.94
C GLU A 216 17.15 -10.34 -16.18
N PRO A 217 17.11 -11.69 -16.10
CA PRO A 217 16.05 -12.37 -15.36
C PRO A 217 16.04 -11.92 -13.90
N TYR A 218 14.84 -11.78 -13.34
CA TYR A 218 14.73 -11.60 -11.90
C TYR A 218 15.39 -12.79 -11.18
N SER A 219 16.35 -12.49 -10.32
CA SER A 219 16.93 -13.41 -9.35
C SER A 219 16.76 -12.78 -7.99
N ARG A 220 16.43 -13.62 -7.00
CA ARG A 220 16.47 -13.23 -5.61
C ARG A 220 17.91 -13.09 -5.11
#